data_AF-A0A3M7Q7B3-F1
#
_entry.id   AF-A0A3M7Q7B3-F1
#
_cell.length_a   1.000
_cell.length_b   1.000
_cell.length_c   1.000
_cell.angle_alpha   90.00
_cell.angle_beta   90.00
_cell.angle_gamma   90.00
#
_symmetry.space_group_name_H-M   'P 1'
#
loop_
_entity.id
_entity.type
_entity.pdbx_description
1 polymer ?
#
loop_
_entity_poly.entity_id
_entity_poly.type
_entity_poly.pdbx_seq_one_letter_code
_entity_poly.pdbx_strand_id
1 'polypeptide(L)'
;MSEHLVCIECFRPVNSIFKIYSDGFKDLIECSRCHKVVDLYVECEPSVIIIDLILFKEKAYRHILFNHKFKAIVLLKFLVAFLLCDAYLYWFNKKNRQYESIRSNDHLLFYELEWNFYYMLLRAFINFLIYSCLIVFLSVFSKMRWKNVAYQVIKSLIMSSFGKLFVLPLVIWNPNDVYFNLASLFTLISNGQALSVGTQITWTKSKWIVTFSAAIVYMFDSGLEL
;
A
#
# COMPACT_ATOMS: atom_id res chain seq x y z
N MET A 1 -14.36 9.12 -16.84
CA MET A 1 -14.07 7.67 -16.86
C MET A 1 -14.97 7.04 -15.81
N SER A 2 -16.02 6.32 -16.22
CA SER A 2 -17.04 5.78 -15.31
C SER A 2 -16.41 4.71 -14.42
N GLU A 3 -16.05 5.10 -13.19
CA GLU A 3 -15.65 4.16 -12.16
C GLU A 3 -16.84 3.24 -11.84
N HIS A 4 -16.67 1.95 -12.08
CA HIS A 4 -17.70 0.96 -11.77
C HIS A 4 -17.72 0.75 -10.25
N LEU A 5 -18.80 1.18 -9.60
CA LEU A 5 -19.09 0.84 -8.21
C LEU A 5 -19.34 -0.66 -8.10
N VAL A 6 -18.96 -1.27 -6.98
CA VAL A 6 -19.10 -2.71 -6.75
C VAL A 6 -19.74 -3.00 -5.41
N CYS A 7 -20.45 -4.12 -5.30
CA CYS A 7 -20.90 -4.63 -4.01
C CYS A 7 -19.71 -5.17 -3.22
N ILE A 8 -19.54 -4.72 -1.96
CA ILE A 8 -18.43 -5.18 -1.10
C ILE A 8 -18.56 -6.66 -0.73
N GLU A 9 -19.76 -7.25 -0.81
CA GLU A 9 -20.00 -8.66 -0.47
C GLU A 9 -19.70 -9.61 -1.64
N CYS A 10 -20.25 -9.35 -2.83
CA CYS A 10 -20.18 -10.27 -3.97
C CYS A 10 -19.35 -9.78 -5.17
N PHE A 11 -18.75 -8.59 -5.08
CA PHE A 11 -17.93 -7.96 -6.13
C PHE A 11 -18.67 -7.80 -7.48
N ARG A 12 -19.99 -7.74 -7.48
CA ARG A 12 -20.76 -7.45 -8.69
C ARG A 12 -20.85 -5.94 -8.91
N PRO A 13 -20.80 -5.47 -10.17
CA PRO A 13 -20.96 -4.05 -10.46
C PRO A 13 -22.36 -3.59 -10.08
N VAL A 14 -22.46 -2.38 -9.53
CA VAL A 14 -23.71 -1.75 -9.10
C VAL A 14 -23.76 -0.33 -9.65
N ASN A 15 -24.97 0.19 -9.93
CA ASN A 15 -25.15 1.53 -10.48
C ASN A 15 -25.02 2.63 -9.41
N SER A 16 -25.46 2.35 -8.19
CA SER A 16 -25.42 3.26 -7.05
C SER A 16 -25.26 2.49 -5.73
N ILE A 17 -24.62 3.12 -4.75
CA ILE A 17 -24.39 2.57 -3.40
C ILE A 17 -25.48 3.01 -2.41
N PHE A 18 -26.10 4.18 -2.62
CA PHE A 18 -27.19 4.73 -1.83
C PHE A 18 -28.23 5.41 -2.74
N LYS A 19 -29.47 5.52 -2.26
CA LYS A 19 -30.52 6.38 -2.83
C LYS A 19 -30.58 7.66 -2.02
N ILE A 20 -30.67 8.80 -2.70
CA ILE A 20 -30.98 10.08 -2.06
C ILE A 20 -32.47 10.33 -2.29
N TYR A 21 -33.23 10.49 -1.22
CA TYR A 21 -34.63 10.92 -1.28
C TYR A 21 -34.74 12.44 -1.40
N SER A 22 -35.90 12.93 -1.81
CA SER A 22 -36.21 14.36 -1.97
C SER A 22 -35.83 15.19 -0.73
N ASP A 23 -35.96 14.59 0.45
CA ASP A 23 -35.69 15.22 1.75
C ASP A 23 -34.20 15.20 2.13
N GLY A 24 -33.33 14.72 1.22
CA GLY A 24 -31.88 14.61 1.43
C GLY A 24 -31.45 13.37 2.21
N PHE A 25 -32.40 12.55 2.66
CA PHE A 25 -32.11 11.29 3.37
C PHE A 25 -31.41 10.29 2.43
N LYS A 26 -30.37 9.63 2.95
CA LYS A 26 -29.60 8.62 2.22
C LYS A 26 -29.97 7.25 2.76
N ASP A 27 -30.53 6.39 1.91
CA ASP A 27 -30.70 4.98 2.25
C ASP A 27 -29.71 4.12 1.48
N LEU A 28 -29.12 3.17 2.21
CA LEU A 28 -28.30 2.13 1.63
C LEU A 28 -29.15 1.19 0.77
N ILE A 29 -28.57 0.75 -0.36
CA ILE A 29 -29.24 -0.14 -1.30
C ILE A 29 -28.82 -1.58 -1.04
N GLU A 30 -29.73 -2.52 -1.24
CA GLU A 30 -29.43 -3.95 -1.27
C GLU A 30 -28.98 -4.41 -2.67
N CYS A 31 -27.99 -5.29 -2.70
CA CYS A 31 -27.49 -5.86 -3.94
C CYS A 31 -28.51 -6.83 -4.54
N SER A 32 -28.87 -6.66 -5.81
CA SER A 32 -29.79 -7.55 -6.54
C SER A 32 -29.32 -8.99 -6.68
N ARG A 33 -28.03 -9.29 -6.43
CA ARG A 33 -27.45 -10.62 -6.58
C ARG A 33 -27.31 -11.37 -5.26
N CYS A 34 -26.83 -10.71 -4.21
CA CYS A 34 -26.57 -11.35 -2.91
C CYS A 34 -27.55 -10.93 -1.82
N HIS A 35 -28.48 -10.01 -2.10
CA HIS A 35 -29.49 -9.52 -1.16
C HIS A 35 -28.92 -8.98 0.17
N LYS A 36 -27.67 -8.52 0.13
CA LYS A 36 -27.01 -7.81 1.23
C LYS A 36 -26.80 -6.36 0.86
N VAL A 37 -26.65 -5.50 1.87
CA VAL A 37 -26.28 -4.10 1.70
C VAL A 37 -25.04 -3.96 0.81
N VAL A 38 -25.12 -3.09 -0.20
CA VAL A 38 -24.09 -2.95 -1.24
C VAL A 38 -22.76 -2.49 -0.65
N ASP A 39 -22.79 -1.49 0.23
CA ASP A 39 -21.62 -0.95 0.92
C ASP A 39 -22.00 -0.27 2.24
N LEU A 40 -21.81 -0.98 3.36
CA LEU A 40 -22.07 -0.45 4.70
C LEU A 40 -21.02 0.56 5.18
N TYR A 41 -19.83 0.58 4.57
CA TYR A 41 -18.73 1.44 5.02
C TYR A 41 -18.95 2.92 4.68
N VAL A 42 -19.94 3.23 3.83
CA VAL A 42 -20.32 4.61 3.48
C VAL A 42 -20.82 5.40 4.69
N GLU A 43 -21.45 4.72 5.65
CA GLU A 43 -21.95 5.33 6.89
C GLU A 43 -20.98 5.15 8.07
N CYS A 44 -19.93 4.35 7.88
CA CYS A 44 -18.95 4.09 8.92
C CYS A 44 -17.95 5.23 9.04
N GLU A 45 -17.49 5.47 10.27
CA GLU A 45 -16.35 6.34 10.50
C GLU A 45 -15.07 5.76 9.87
N PRO A 46 -14.14 6.61 9.40
CA PRO A 46 -12.88 6.15 8.80
C PRO A 46 -12.05 5.24 9.72
N SER A 47 -12.16 5.39 11.04
CA SER A 47 -11.49 4.56 12.06
C SER A 47 -11.85 3.08 11.91
N VAL A 48 -13.13 2.77 11.73
CA VAL A 48 -13.64 1.40 11.56
C VAL A 48 -13.10 0.79 10.26
N ILE A 49 -13.06 1.58 9.19
CA ILE A 49 -12.52 1.15 7.89
C ILE A 49 -11.03 0.82 8.02
N ILE A 50 -10.26 1.65 8.74
CA ILE A 50 -8.82 1.44 8.98
C ILE A 50 -8.58 0.15 9.78
N ILE A 51 -9.37 -0.12 10.82
CA ILE A 51 -9.24 -1.37 11.59
C ILE A 51 -9.49 -2.57 10.70
N ASP A 52 -10.54 -2.54 9.88
CA ASP A 52 -10.88 -3.65 8.99
C ASP A 52 -9.83 -3.85 7.86
N LEU A 53 -9.16 -2.79 7.42
CA LEU A 53 -8.00 -2.88 6.54
C LEU A 53 -6.81 -3.55 7.24
N ILE A 54 -6.52 -3.17 8.49
CA ILE A 54 -5.43 -3.78 9.28
C ILE A 54 -5.70 -5.27 9.48
N LEU A 55 -6.97 -5.66 9.63
CA LEU A 55 -7.41 -7.06 9.73
C LEU A 55 -7.51 -7.78 8.38
N PHE A 56 -7.02 -7.16 7.31
CA PHE A 56 -7.02 -7.70 5.95
C PHE A 56 -8.40 -8.06 5.38
N LYS A 57 -9.49 -7.48 5.88
CA LYS A 57 -10.84 -7.82 5.44
C LYS A 57 -11.07 -7.39 3.99
N GLU A 58 -11.44 -8.34 3.13
CA GLU A 58 -11.69 -8.07 1.70
C GLU A 58 -12.70 -6.94 1.46
N LYS A 59 -13.74 -6.86 2.31
CA LYS A 59 -14.81 -5.87 2.18
C LYS A 59 -14.30 -4.44 2.29
N ALA A 60 -13.38 -4.18 3.22
CA ALA A 60 -12.76 -2.87 3.41
C ALA A 60 -11.86 -2.49 2.21
N TYR A 61 -11.10 -3.46 1.66
CA TYR A 61 -10.35 -3.22 0.42
C TYR A 61 -11.27 -2.93 -0.76
N ARG A 62 -12.40 -3.64 -0.91
CA ARG A 62 -13.38 -3.38 -1.98
C ARG A 62 -13.96 -1.97 -1.86
N HIS A 63 -14.31 -1.54 -0.65
CA HIS A 63 -14.76 -0.18 -0.39
C HIS A 63 -13.71 0.85 -0.82
N ILE A 64 -12.47 0.73 -0.34
CA ILE A 64 -11.40 1.70 -0.61
C ILE A 64 -10.95 1.73 -2.08
N LEU A 65 -10.90 0.58 -2.74
CA LEU A 65 -10.40 0.50 -4.11
C LEU A 65 -11.45 0.92 -5.15
N PHE A 66 -12.74 0.68 -4.90
CA PHE A 66 -13.79 0.83 -5.92
C PHE A 66 -14.89 1.82 -5.57
N ASN A 67 -15.32 1.87 -4.31
CA ASN A 67 -16.47 2.69 -3.91
C ASN A 67 -16.06 4.05 -3.32
N HIS A 68 -14.82 4.15 -2.81
CA HIS A 68 -14.26 5.40 -2.30
C HIS A 68 -13.47 6.16 -3.38
N LYS A 69 -13.79 7.45 -3.53
CA LYS A 69 -13.15 8.34 -4.51
C LYS A 69 -12.02 9.12 -3.88
N PHE A 70 -10.81 8.59 -4.02
CA PHE A 70 -9.60 9.34 -3.66
C PHE A 70 -9.24 10.34 -4.75
N LYS A 71 -9.08 11.61 -4.39
CA LYS A 71 -8.45 12.60 -5.27
C LYS A 71 -7.01 12.17 -5.54
N ALA A 72 -6.52 12.34 -6.76
CA ALA A 72 -5.15 11.98 -7.14
C ALA A 72 -4.09 12.60 -6.21
N ILE A 73 -4.32 13.84 -5.74
CA ILE A 73 -3.44 14.52 -4.77
C ILE A 73 -3.31 13.76 -3.44
N VAL A 74 -4.37 13.07 -2.99
CA VAL A 74 -4.35 12.29 -1.75
C VAL A 74 -3.51 11.02 -1.94
N LEU A 75 -3.67 10.34 -3.08
CA LEU A 75 -2.85 9.18 -3.44
C LEU A 75 -1.36 9.55 -3.52
N LEU A 76 -1.05 10.72 -4.09
CA LEU A 76 0.31 11.24 -4.14
C LEU A 76 0.87 11.54 -2.75
N LYS A 77 0.07 12.12 -1.84
CA LYS A 77 0.48 12.34 -0.44
C LYS A 77 0.84 11.03 0.25
N PHE A 78 0.02 9.99 0.09
CA PHE A 78 0.33 8.66 0.63
C PHE A 78 1.61 8.08 0.04
N LEU A 79 1.77 8.15 -1.28
CA LEU A 79 2.97 7.68 -1.97
C LEU A 79 4.24 8.36 -1.41
N VAL A 80 4.23 9.70 -1.30
CA VAL A 80 5.35 10.47 -0.75
C VAL A 80 5.62 10.09 0.70
N ALA A 81 4.58 9.97 1.53
CA ALA A 81 4.74 9.57 2.93
C ALA A 81 5.39 8.18 3.07
N PHE A 82 4.98 7.21 2.26
CA PHE A 82 5.56 5.87 2.28
C PHE A 82 7.01 5.84 1.79
N LEU A 83 7.34 6.61 0.74
CA LEU A 83 8.72 6.77 0.27
C LEU A 83 9.62 7.39 1.36
N LEU A 84 9.11 8.40 2.08
CA LEU A 84 9.84 9.00 3.20
C LEU A 84 10.03 8.01 4.35
N CYS A 85 9.05 7.15 4.65
CA CYS A 85 9.20 6.11 5.67
C CYS A 85 10.29 5.10 5.31
N ASP A 86 10.32 4.63 4.06
CA ASP A 86 11.37 3.72 3.57
C ASP A 86 12.76 4.39 3.60
N ALA A 87 12.85 5.63 3.09
CA ALA A 87 14.09 6.41 3.08
C ALA A 87 14.62 6.64 4.50
N TYR A 88 13.72 6.97 5.43
CA TYR A 88 14.04 7.15 6.84
C TYR A 88 14.52 5.85 7.47
N LEU A 89 13.90 4.71 7.17
CA LEU A 89 14.33 3.41 7.68
C LEU A 89 15.73 3.05 7.17
N TYR A 90 16.01 3.22 5.88
CA TYR A 90 17.35 2.96 5.32
C TYR A 90 18.41 3.88 5.95
N TRP A 91 18.10 5.17 6.08
CA TRP A 91 19.01 6.14 6.71
C TRP A 91 19.26 5.80 8.18
N PHE A 92 18.22 5.46 8.94
CA PHE A 92 18.32 5.08 10.34
C PHE A 92 19.19 3.84 10.54
N ASN A 93 18.96 2.78 9.76
CA ASN A 93 19.74 1.55 9.84
C ASN A 93 21.21 1.76 9.46
N LYS A 94 21.49 2.54 8.40
CA LYS A 94 22.87 2.89 8.02
C LYS A 94 23.56 3.72 9.10
N LYS A 95 22.87 4.73 9.65
CA LYS A 95 23.41 5.59 10.70
C LYS A 95 23.82 4.78 11.94
N ASN A 96 22.97 3.84 12.38
CA ASN A 96 23.30 3.01 13.54
C ASN A 96 24.53 2.12 13.28
N ARG A 97 24.66 1.53 12.08
CA ARG A 97 25.85 0.74 11.70
C ARG A 97 27.13 1.59 11.59
N GLN A 98 27.01 2.84 11.15
CA GLN A 98 28.16 3.73 10.94
C GLN A 98 28.61 4.44 12.23
N TYR A 99 27.68 4.75 13.14
CA TYR A 99 28.00 5.39 14.43
C TYR A 99 28.82 4.48 15.36
N GLU A 100 28.69 3.15 15.22
CA GLU A 100 29.55 2.19 15.94
C GLU A 100 31.02 2.24 15.48
N SER A 101 31.33 2.75 14.28
CA SER A 101 32.68 2.64 13.69
C SER A 101 33.51 3.93 13.68
N ILE A 102 32.93 5.12 13.86
CA ILE A 102 33.66 6.40 13.70
C ILE A 102 33.38 7.35 14.88
N ARG A 103 34.41 7.58 15.71
CA ARG A 103 34.45 8.58 16.78
C ARG A 103 35.44 9.70 16.43
N SER A 104 35.15 10.53 15.42
CA SER A 104 35.82 11.83 15.24
C SER A 104 35.28 12.67 14.07
N ASN A 105 35.07 13.96 14.34
CA ASN A 105 34.76 15.12 13.46
C ASN A 105 33.28 15.47 13.22
N ASP A 106 32.73 16.29 14.14
CA ASP A 106 31.30 16.61 14.25
C ASP A 106 30.70 17.43 13.08
N HIS A 107 31.44 18.36 12.46
CA HIS A 107 30.86 19.23 11.42
C HIS A 107 30.81 18.61 10.01
N LEU A 108 31.81 17.81 9.63
CA LEU A 108 31.80 17.08 8.36
C LEU A 108 30.70 16.00 8.37
N LEU A 109 30.49 15.38 9.54
CA LEU A 109 29.43 14.39 9.77
C LEU A 109 28.04 14.95 9.44
N PHE A 110 27.69 16.17 9.86
CA PHE A 110 26.38 16.76 9.57
C PHE A 110 26.09 16.89 8.06
N TYR A 111 27.07 17.35 7.28
CA TYR A 111 26.91 17.49 5.83
C TYR A 111 26.83 16.12 5.12
N GLU A 112 27.66 15.15 5.54
CA GLU A 112 27.58 13.78 5.02
C GLU A 112 26.26 13.10 5.38
N LEU A 113 25.68 13.38 6.55
CA LEU A 113 24.40 12.82 7.01
C LEU A 113 23.21 13.27 6.15
N GLU A 114 23.21 14.51 5.66
CA GLU A 114 22.16 15.06 4.80
C GLU A 114 22.21 14.48 3.38
N TRP A 115 23.39 14.41 2.76
CA TRP A 115 23.56 13.78 1.45
C TRP A 115 23.22 12.29 1.47
N ASN A 116 23.57 11.60 2.55
CA ASN A 116 23.18 10.22 2.76
C ASN A 116 21.65 10.06 2.77
N PHE A 117 20.89 11.01 3.33
CA PHE A 117 19.43 10.93 3.31
C PHE A 117 18.86 11.05 1.88
N TYR A 118 19.34 11.98 1.06
CA TYR A 118 18.90 12.10 -0.33
C TYR A 118 19.21 10.85 -1.16
N TYR A 119 20.38 10.24 -0.93
CA TYR A 119 20.72 8.96 -1.54
C TYR A 119 19.76 7.83 -1.11
N MET A 120 19.40 7.76 0.17
CA MET A 120 18.42 6.78 0.68
C MET A 120 17.02 7.02 0.13
N LEU A 121 16.63 8.27 -0.08
CA LEU A 121 15.39 8.63 -0.74
C LEU A 121 15.37 8.17 -2.20
N LEU A 122 16.46 8.38 -2.94
CA LEU A 122 16.59 7.90 -4.31
C LEU A 122 16.54 6.37 -4.38
N ARG A 123 17.25 5.68 -3.47
CA ARG A 123 17.21 4.22 -3.33
C ARG A 123 15.79 3.72 -3.07
N ALA A 124 15.06 4.33 -2.13
CA ALA A 124 13.66 4.00 -1.85
C ALA A 124 12.75 4.20 -3.08
N PHE A 125 12.96 5.28 -3.82
CA PHE A 125 12.21 5.57 -5.04
C PHE A 125 12.48 4.52 -6.14
N ILE A 126 13.73 4.15 -6.37
CA ILE A 126 14.11 3.11 -7.35
C ILE A 126 13.50 1.76 -6.95
N ASN A 127 13.59 1.37 -5.68
CA ASN A 127 13.00 0.12 -5.19
C ASN A 127 11.48 0.10 -5.37
N PHE A 128 10.79 1.22 -5.12
CA PHE A 128 9.37 1.34 -5.40
C PHE A 128 9.03 1.22 -6.90
N LEU A 129 9.83 1.82 -7.78
CA LEU A 129 9.64 1.71 -9.22
C LEU A 129 9.83 0.28 -9.72
N ILE A 130 10.91 -0.39 -9.31
CA ILE A 130 11.17 -1.80 -9.68
C ILE A 130 10.03 -2.68 -9.18
N TYR A 131 9.65 -2.55 -7.91
CA TYR A 131 8.56 -3.31 -7.31
C TYR A 131 7.23 -3.12 -8.05
N SER A 132 6.83 -1.87 -8.31
CA SER A 132 5.58 -1.56 -8.99
C SER A 132 5.59 -1.99 -10.46
N CYS A 133 6.69 -1.79 -11.19
CA CYS A 133 6.86 -2.24 -12.57
C CYS A 133 6.77 -3.77 -12.69
N LEU A 134 7.44 -4.52 -11.81
CA LEU A 134 7.38 -5.99 -11.79
C LEU A 134 5.96 -6.50 -11.54
N ILE A 135 5.25 -5.92 -10.56
CA ILE A 135 3.87 -6.31 -10.28
C ILE A 135 2.97 -5.97 -11.45
N VAL A 136 3.09 -4.78 -12.05
CA VAL A 136 2.30 -4.41 -13.23
C VAL A 136 2.58 -5.36 -14.39
N PHE A 137 3.85 -5.66 -14.65
CA PHE A 137 4.26 -6.61 -15.69
C PHE A 137 3.60 -7.97 -15.45
N LEU A 138 3.86 -8.62 -14.31
CA LEU A 138 3.30 -9.94 -13.97
C LEU A 138 1.76 -9.94 -13.97
N SER A 139 1.14 -8.84 -13.58
CA SER A 139 -0.31 -8.63 -13.59
C SER A 139 -0.88 -8.59 -15.01
N VAL A 140 -0.21 -7.92 -15.94
CA VAL A 140 -0.61 -7.90 -17.37
C VAL A 140 -0.48 -9.29 -17.98
N PHE A 141 0.61 -10.02 -17.69
CA PHE A 141 0.80 -11.40 -18.18
C PHE A 141 -0.22 -12.39 -17.61
N SER A 142 -0.75 -12.11 -16.42
CA SER A 142 -1.74 -12.96 -15.75
C SER A 142 -3.16 -12.88 -16.36
N LYS A 143 -3.34 -12.22 -17.52
CA LYS A 143 -4.62 -12.05 -18.24
C LYS A 143 -5.74 -11.50 -17.34
N MET A 144 -5.45 -10.40 -16.65
CA MET A 144 -6.40 -9.73 -15.75
C MET A 144 -7.59 -9.11 -16.46
N ARG A 145 -8.69 -8.95 -15.72
CA ARG A 145 -10.02 -8.56 -16.24
C ARG A 145 -10.18 -7.06 -16.57
N TRP A 146 -9.24 -6.21 -16.15
CA TRP A 146 -9.37 -4.76 -16.21
C TRP A 146 -8.74 -4.16 -17.47
N LYS A 147 -9.40 -3.16 -18.09
CA LYS A 147 -8.86 -2.44 -19.27
C LYS A 147 -7.56 -1.67 -18.95
N ASN A 148 -7.50 -1.02 -17.78
CA ASN A 148 -6.32 -0.30 -17.30
C ASN A 148 -5.69 -1.01 -16.10
N VAL A 149 -5.07 -2.17 -16.34
CA VAL A 149 -4.43 -3.00 -15.29
C VAL A 149 -3.42 -2.18 -14.48
N ALA A 150 -2.57 -1.40 -15.15
CA ALA A 150 -1.52 -0.61 -14.49
C ALA A 150 -2.10 0.38 -13.45
N TYR A 151 -3.16 1.12 -13.82
CA TYR A 151 -3.81 2.06 -12.89
C TYR A 151 -4.40 1.33 -11.68
N GLN A 152 -5.09 0.22 -11.90
CA GLN A 152 -5.69 -0.55 -10.79
C GLN A 152 -4.63 -1.15 -9.87
N VAL A 153 -3.53 -1.67 -10.43
CA VAL A 153 -2.40 -2.20 -9.67
C VAL A 153 -1.74 -1.09 -8.84
N ILE A 154 -1.39 0.05 -9.46
CA ILE A 154 -0.73 1.17 -8.77
C ILE A 154 -1.64 1.73 -7.66
N LYS A 155 -2.93 1.93 -7.94
CA LYS A 155 -3.92 2.37 -6.94
C LYS A 155 -3.98 1.39 -5.77
N SER A 156 -3.99 0.08 -6.07
CA SER A 156 -4.02 -0.98 -5.04
C SER A 156 -2.77 -0.97 -4.18
N LEU A 157 -1.58 -0.87 -4.78
CA LEU A 157 -0.30 -0.83 -4.08
C LEU A 157 -0.19 0.38 -3.16
N ILE A 158 -0.57 1.57 -3.62
CA ILE A 158 -0.55 2.78 -2.79
C ILE A 158 -1.50 2.60 -1.60
N MET A 159 -2.75 2.20 -1.84
CA MET A 159 -3.72 2.07 -0.73
C MET A 159 -3.40 0.96 0.27
N SER A 160 -2.58 -0.03 -0.09
CA SER A 160 -2.22 -1.15 0.78
C SER A 160 -0.86 -1.02 1.47
N SER A 161 -0.04 -0.04 1.07
CA SER A 161 1.28 0.21 1.65
C SER A 161 1.28 0.95 3.00
N PHE A 162 0.12 1.09 3.65
CA PHE A 162 -0.03 1.83 4.91
C PHE A 162 0.79 1.24 6.07
N GLY A 163 1.16 -0.04 6.01
CA GLY A 163 2.04 -0.68 6.99
C GLY A 163 3.42 -0.03 7.12
N LYS A 164 3.89 0.69 6.09
CA LYS A 164 5.14 1.45 6.14
C LYS A 164 5.13 2.57 7.18
N LEU A 165 3.95 3.08 7.55
CA LEU A 165 3.83 4.09 8.60
C LEU A 165 4.17 3.55 9.99
N PHE A 166 4.11 2.23 10.20
CA PHE A 166 4.50 1.61 11.47
C PHE A 166 5.99 1.80 11.77
N VAL A 167 6.81 2.12 10.78
CA VAL A 167 8.22 2.48 11.00
C VAL A 167 8.37 3.63 11.99
N LEU A 168 7.49 4.64 11.95
CA LEU A 168 7.61 5.84 12.79
C LEU A 168 7.58 5.51 14.29
N PRO A 169 6.54 4.85 14.85
CA PRO A 169 6.55 4.46 16.25
C PRO A 169 7.61 3.41 16.57
N LEU A 170 7.95 2.50 15.64
CA LEU A 170 8.96 1.47 15.87
C LEU A 170 10.36 2.06 16.08
N VAL A 171 10.74 3.07 15.27
CA VAL A 171 12.02 3.77 15.43
C VAL A 171 12.07 4.54 16.75
N ILE A 172 10.95 5.14 17.19
CA ILE A 172 10.89 5.94 18.42
C ILE A 172 10.96 5.06 19.67
N TRP A 173 10.21 3.95 19.70
CA TRP A 173 10.01 3.19 20.93
C TRP A 173 11.11 2.17 21.21
N ASN A 174 11.38 1.29 20.25
CA ASN A 174 12.42 0.28 20.38
C ASN A 174 12.87 -0.21 18.99
N PRO A 175 13.97 0.36 18.45
CA PRO A 175 14.47 -0.03 17.15
C PRO A 175 15.05 -1.45 17.20
N ASN A 176 14.33 -2.40 16.62
CA ASN A 176 14.77 -3.79 16.50
C ASN A 176 14.44 -4.31 15.10
N ASP A 177 15.40 -4.97 14.46
CA ASP A 177 15.26 -5.56 13.13
C ASP A 177 14.06 -6.50 13.03
N VAL A 178 13.73 -7.22 14.11
CA VAL A 178 12.55 -8.10 14.16
C VAL A 178 11.25 -7.33 13.92
N TYR A 179 11.10 -6.14 14.54
CA TYR A 179 9.90 -5.34 14.37
C TYR A 179 9.82 -4.70 12.99
N PHE A 180 10.95 -4.25 12.43
CA PHE A 180 10.99 -3.75 11.05
C PHE A 180 10.64 -4.85 10.04
N ASN A 181 11.14 -6.06 10.23
CA ASN A 181 10.79 -7.22 9.41
C ASN A 181 9.31 -7.59 9.53
N LEU A 182 8.73 -7.48 10.73
CA LEU A 182 7.29 -7.72 10.93
C LEU A 182 6.43 -6.67 10.21
N ALA A 183 6.80 -5.39 10.27
CA ALA A 183 6.11 -4.32 9.53
C ALA A 183 6.22 -4.50 8.02
N SER A 184 7.38 -4.96 7.53
CA SER A 184 7.59 -5.32 6.14
C SER A 184 6.69 -6.51 5.72
N LEU A 185 6.66 -7.58 6.52
CA LEU A 185 5.79 -8.74 6.28
C LEU A 185 4.31 -8.35 6.26
N PHE A 186 3.88 -7.51 7.21
CA PHE A 186 2.53 -6.96 7.25
C PHE A 186 2.20 -6.22 5.94
N THR A 187 3.12 -5.36 5.48
CA THR A 187 2.95 -4.60 4.23
C THR A 187 2.86 -5.53 3.02
N LEU A 188 3.64 -6.61 2.96
CA LEU A 188 3.58 -7.60 1.89
C LEU A 188 2.25 -8.36 1.87
N ILE A 189 1.73 -8.76 3.04
CA ILE A 189 0.43 -9.42 3.16
C ILE A 189 -0.68 -8.47 2.70
N SER A 190 -0.64 -7.20 3.14
CA SER A 190 -1.58 -6.15 2.72
C SER A 190 -1.58 -5.96 1.21
N ASN A 191 -0.38 -5.85 0.60
CA ASN A 191 -0.21 -5.70 -0.84
C ASN A 191 -0.77 -6.89 -1.62
N GLY A 192 -0.55 -8.12 -1.14
CA GLY A 192 -1.14 -9.33 -1.73
C GLY A 192 -2.67 -9.35 -1.62
N GLN A 193 -3.22 -8.96 -0.47
CA GLN A 193 -4.67 -8.91 -0.30
C GLN A 193 -5.30 -7.86 -1.23
N ALA A 194 -4.73 -6.66 -1.28
CA ALA A 194 -5.21 -5.57 -2.13
C ALA A 194 -5.06 -5.89 -3.62
N LEU A 195 -3.96 -6.53 -4.03
CA LEU A 195 -3.78 -6.93 -5.41
C LEU A 195 -4.80 -8.01 -5.80
N SER A 196 -5.05 -9.01 -4.94
CA SER A 196 -6.09 -10.03 -5.17
C SER A 196 -7.47 -9.39 -5.35
N VAL A 197 -7.86 -8.49 -4.45
CA VAL A 197 -9.15 -7.79 -4.50
C VAL A 197 -9.24 -6.83 -5.70
N GLY A 198 -8.20 -6.01 -5.91
CA GLY A 198 -8.15 -4.97 -6.94
C GLY A 198 -8.18 -5.53 -8.36
N THR A 199 -7.55 -6.68 -8.56
CA THR A 199 -7.40 -7.28 -9.90
C THR A 199 -8.23 -8.53 -10.14
N GLN A 200 -8.91 -9.03 -9.10
CA GLN A 200 -9.73 -10.25 -9.15
C GLN A 200 -8.95 -11.52 -9.50
N ILE A 201 -7.69 -11.59 -9.11
CA ILE A 201 -6.89 -12.82 -9.16
C ILE A 201 -7.02 -13.59 -7.84
N THR A 202 -6.77 -14.89 -7.87
CA THR A 202 -6.76 -15.71 -6.66
C THR A 202 -5.70 -15.24 -5.68
N TRP A 203 -5.98 -15.35 -4.39
CA TRP A 203 -5.05 -14.96 -3.32
C TRP A 203 -3.68 -15.64 -3.47
N THR A 204 -3.66 -16.91 -3.90
CA THR A 204 -2.43 -17.67 -4.17
C THR A 204 -1.56 -17.02 -5.25
N LYS A 205 -2.15 -16.62 -6.38
CA LYS A 205 -1.43 -15.94 -7.46
C LYS A 205 -0.93 -14.57 -7.01
N SER A 206 -1.77 -13.85 -6.29
CA SER A 206 -1.42 -12.52 -5.80
C SER A 206 -0.25 -12.56 -4.82
N LYS A 207 -0.30 -13.49 -3.85
CA LYS A 207 0.78 -13.76 -2.91
C LYS A 207 2.07 -14.05 -3.67
N TRP A 208 2.06 -14.97 -4.65
CA TRP A 208 3.22 -15.30 -5.47
C TRP A 208 3.79 -14.09 -6.20
N ILE A 209 2.96 -13.29 -6.88
CA ILE A 209 3.39 -12.09 -7.61
C ILE A 209 4.08 -11.09 -6.68
N VAL A 210 3.47 -10.82 -5.52
CA VAL A 210 3.99 -9.86 -4.54
C VAL A 210 5.29 -10.36 -3.90
N THR A 211 5.34 -11.62 -3.45
CA THR A 211 6.54 -12.16 -2.81
C THR A 211 7.70 -12.29 -3.79
N PHE A 212 7.43 -12.70 -5.03
CA PHE A 212 8.44 -12.78 -6.07
C PHE A 212 9.01 -11.40 -6.43
N SER A 213 8.14 -10.40 -6.59
CA SER A 213 8.56 -9.01 -6.86
C SER A 213 9.38 -8.44 -5.69
N ALA A 214 8.97 -8.72 -4.45
CA ALA A 214 9.71 -8.31 -3.26
C ALA A 214 11.08 -8.99 -3.15
N ALA A 215 11.18 -10.28 -3.48
CA ALA A 215 12.43 -11.02 -3.48
C ALA A 215 13.43 -10.46 -4.51
N ILE A 216 12.96 -10.10 -5.72
CA ILE A 216 13.81 -9.45 -6.73
C ILE A 216 14.35 -8.11 -6.22
N VAL A 217 13.47 -7.30 -5.63
CA VAL A 217 13.88 -6.00 -5.07
C VAL A 217 14.89 -6.20 -3.95
N TYR A 218 14.68 -7.18 -3.05
CA TYR A 218 15.63 -7.49 -1.99
C TYR A 218 17.00 -7.96 -2.53
N MET A 219 17.02 -8.78 -3.59
CA MET A 219 18.27 -9.19 -4.24
C MET A 219 18.99 -8.01 -4.90
N PHE A 220 18.25 -7.13 -5.60
CA PHE A 220 18.81 -5.92 -6.19
C PHE A 220 19.41 -5.00 -5.12
N ASP A 221 18.68 -4.85 -4.00
CA ASP A 221 19.08 -4.02 -2.87
C ASP A 221 20.32 -4.58 -2.15
N SER A 222 20.39 -5.90 -1.96
CA SER A 222 21.57 -6.58 -1.40
C SER A 222 22.80 -6.48 -2.33
N GLY A 223 22.58 -6.49 -3.65
CA GLY A 223 23.65 -6.33 -4.64
C GLY A 223 24.23 -4.93 -4.71
N LEU A 224 23.51 -3.91 -4.24
CA LEU A 224 24.00 -2.53 -4.12
C LEU A 224 24.86 -2.30 -2.86
N GLU A 225 24.85 -3.23 -1.90
CA GLU A 225 25.63 -3.15 -0.65
C GLU A 225 26.99 -3.88 -0.72
N LEU A 226 27.29 -4.57 -1.83
CA LEU A 226 28.58 -5.22 -2.13
C LEU A 226 29.52 -4.27 -2.88
#